data_AF-G7KNJ9-F1
#
_entry.id   AF-G7KNJ9-F1
#
_cell.length_a   1.000
_cell.length_b   1.000
_cell.length_c   1.000
_cell.angle_alpha   90.00
_cell.angle_beta   90.00
_cell.angle_gamma   90.00
#
_symmetry.space_group_name_H-M   'P 1'
#
loop_
_entity.id
_entity.type
_entity.pdbx_description
1 polymer ?
#
loop_
_entity_poly.entity_id
_entity_poly.type
_entity_poly.pdbx_seq_one_letter_code
_entity_poly.pdbx_strand_id
1 'polypeptide(L)'
;MSMLTKQHILTKMMKITCNFSTSFFSYKPFSSSSLLSFKPSHTFSPSSSINNHTLPSFSTSATNGSTCTLTWDHVFHVSQSEVGVEEHDPCSYLQGYFHKVQLCNRGSDKQSEFLPFVIEGNVVGFIHNRFVEHLRSFNDVFVFPKDGGPFGHCVSLHPLLKTAEERTSSLGYVIEHLGEEHIPGIRNELYPVKSSFDKPVFFSLERAAAPYFGIKAYGVHMNGYVEIDGQKHLWIAKRSHTKSTYPGMLDHLVAGGLPHGIDCQENVVKECEEEAGIPRSISIRANAVGAVSYMDIDGDRYKRDVLFCYDLKLPESFVPKNEDGEVESFKLIPVKQVAEIIRKTQFFKPNCAIVIIDFLFRHGYISPENYGYLDLLRSLRIGDCS
;
A
#
# COMPACT_ATOMS: atom_id res chain seq x y z
N MET A 1 -26.87 4.08 -18.05
CA MET A 1 -26.80 5.56 -17.98
C MET A 1 -25.67 5.98 -17.02
N SER A 2 -24.44 5.48 -17.21
CA SER A 2 -23.30 5.73 -16.30
C SER A 2 -21.93 5.90 -16.98
N MET A 3 -21.86 6.01 -18.31
CA MET A 3 -20.60 6.36 -19.02
C MET A 3 -20.44 7.87 -19.28
N LEU A 4 -21.53 8.64 -19.30
CA LEU A 4 -21.51 10.06 -19.65
C LEU A 4 -21.03 10.99 -18.52
N THR A 5 -21.04 10.54 -17.27
CA THR A 5 -20.63 11.34 -16.12
C THR A 5 -19.12 11.39 -15.92
N LYS A 6 -18.37 10.37 -16.36
CA LYS A 6 -16.90 10.34 -16.28
C LYS A 6 -16.23 11.27 -17.30
N GLN A 7 -16.87 11.50 -18.46
CA GLN A 7 -16.28 12.32 -19.51
C GLN A 7 -16.51 13.83 -19.30
N HIS A 8 -17.55 14.21 -18.56
CA HIS A 8 -17.91 15.62 -18.33
C HIS A 8 -16.98 16.35 -17.33
N ILE A 9 -16.27 15.62 -16.48
CA ILE A 9 -15.31 16.21 -15.52
C ILE A 9 -13.97 16.51 -16.22
N LEU A 10 -13.51 15.64 -17.14
CA LEU A 10 -12.27 15.88 -17.91
C LEU A 10 -12.38 17.05 -18.89
N THR A 11 -13.53 17.26 -19.56
CA THR A 11 -13.66 18.34 -20.55
C THR A 11 -13.66 19.74 -19.91
N LYS A 12 -13.90 19.86 -18.60
CA LYS A 12 -13.91 21.15 -17.90
C LYS A 12 -12.52 21.60 -17.45
N MET A 13 -11.56 20.69 -17.29
CA MET A 13 -10.17 21.03 -16.96
C MET A 13 -9.36 21.58 -18.15
N MET A 14 -9.76 21.26 -19.39
CA MET A 14 -9.03 21.63 -20.60
C MET A 14 -9.25 23.07 -21.10
N LYS A 15 -10.08 23.88 -20.42
CA LYS A 15 -10.43 25.25 -20.86
C LYS A 15 -9.83 26.39 -20.02
N ILE A 16 -9.02 26.11 -19.00
CA ILE A 16 -8.46 27.15 -18.11
C ILE A 16 -7.00 27.51 -18.46
N THR A 17 -6.37 26.84 -19.42
CA THR A 17 -4.95 27.01 -19.79
C THR A 17 -4.62 28.17 -20.75
N CYS A 18 -5.51 29.14 -20.94
CA CYS A 18 -5.18 30.36 -21.71
C CYS A 18 -5.49 31.60 -20.87
N ASN A 19 -4.50 32.08 -20.13
CA ASN A 19 -4.17 33.51 -19.94
C ASN A 19 -3.27 33.70 -18.70
N PHE A 20 -1.95 33.73 -18.90
CA PHE A 20 -1.07 34.48 -17.99
C PHE A 20 -0.08 35.31 -18.81
N SER A 21 -0.36 36.62 -18.83
CA SER A 21 0.51 37.68 -19.36
C SER A 21 1.57 38.02 -18.32
N THR A 22 2.80 38.14 -18.80
CA THR A 22 4.01 38.50 -18.09
C THR A 22 3.98 39.96 -17.62
N SER A 23 4.29 40.21 -16.35
CA SER A 23 4.78 41.53 -15.91
C SER A 23 5.91 41.37 -14.91
N PHE A 24 7.06 41.93 -15.29
CA PHE A 24 8.30 42.02 -14.53
C PHE A 24 8.19 43.15 -13.50
N PHE A 25 8.53 42.89 -12.24
CA PHE A 25 8.99 43.95 -11.34
C PHE A 25 10.19 43.50 -10.50
N SER A 26 11.22 44.32 -10.57
CA SER A 26 12.52 44.25 -9.88
C SER A 26 12.40 44.88 -8.50
N TYR A 27 12.92 44.23 -7.45
CA TYR A 27 13.40 44.92 -6.24
C TYR A 27 14.62 44.22 -5.62
N LYS A 28 15.56 45.06 -5.21
CA LYS A 28 16.89 44.78 -4.63
C LYS A 28 16.84 44.69 -3.08
N PRO A 29 17.94 44.23 -2.43
CA PRO A 29 17.90 43.54 -1.14
C PRO A 29 18.15 44.45 0.07
N PHE A 30 17.85 43.93 1.27
CA PHE A 30 18.32 44.48 2.53
C PHE A 30 19.05 43.40 3.35
N SER A 31 20.22 43.79 3.88
CA SER A 31 21.08 43.10 4.86
C SER A 31 20.43 43.13 6.26
N SER A 32 20.87 42.48 7.34
CA SER A 32 22.19 42.02 7.80
C SER A 32 22.02 41.30 9.17
N SER A 33 22.97 40.41 9.51
CA SER A 33 23.49 40.05 10.86
C SER A 33 22.51 39.56 11.96
N SER A 34 22.82 38.65 12.88
CA SER A 34 24.07 38.04 13.35
C SER A 34 23.75 36.83 14.24
N LEU A 35 24.60 35.81 14.13
CA LEU A 35 25.10 34.85 15.14
C LEU A 35 24.42 34.80 16.51
N LEU A 36 24.08 33.58 16.94
CA LEU A 36 24.39 33.07 18.29
C LEU A 36 24.38 31.54 18.28
N SER A 37 25.54 30.97 18.63
CA SER A 37 25.81 29.54 18.75
C SER A 37 25.33 28.99 20.09
N PHE A 38 24.65 27.85 20.09
CA PHE A 38 24.53 26.99 21.28
C PHE A 38 24.63 25.52 20.87
N LYS A 39 25.66 24.84 21.38
CA LYS A 39 25.77 23.37 21.40
C LYS A 39 24.93 22.82 22.57
N PRO A 40 24.45 21.58 22.46
CA PRO A 40 24.86 20.62 23.47
C PRO A 40 25.31 19.27 22.88
N SER A 41 26.42 18.81 23.45
CA SER A 41 26.87 17.43 23.54
C SER A 41 25.81 16.53 24.18
N HIS A 42 25.63 15.30 23.68
CA HIS A 42 25.53 14.06 24.48
C HIS A 42 25.51 12.87 23.52
N THR A 43 26.66 12.21 23.39
CA THR A 43 26.82 10.90 22.75
C THR A 43 26.43 9.80 23.72
N PHE A 44 25.46 8.97 23.37
CA PHE A 44 25.20 7.67 23.97
C PHE A 44 25.38 6.60 22.89
N SER A 45 26.37 5.75 23.07
CA SER A 45 26.56 4.51 22.31
C SER A 45 25.73 3.40 22.96
N PRO A 46 25.20 2.46 22.16
CA PRO A 46 25.21 1.07 22.57
C PRO A 46 25.93 0.23 21.51
N SER A 47 26.97 -0.43 21.98
CA SER A 47 27.60 -1.59 21.35
C SER A 47 26.66 -2.79 21.42
N SER A 48 26.31 -3.35 20.27
CA SER A 48 25.93 -4.76 20.17
C SER A 48 26.28 -5.27 18.77
N SER A 49 27.31 -6.10 18.73
CA SER A 49 27.76 -6.93 17.62
C SER A 49 26.64 -7.79 17.06
N ILE A 50 26.35 -7.65 15.77
CA ILE A 50 25.54 -8.61 15.00
C ILE A 50 26.44 -9.16 13.89
N ASN A 51 26.60 -10.48 13.91
CA ASN A 51 27.35 -11.25 12.93
C ASN A 51 26.76 -11.07 11.53
N ASN A 52 27.58 -10.58 10.60
CA ASN A 52 27.27 -10.56 9.18
C ASN A 52 27.21 -12.00 8.64
N HIS A 53 26.01 -12.55 8.52
CA HIS A 53 25.76 -13.66 7.59
C HIS A 53 25.29 -13.07 6.27
N THR A 54 26.22 -13.02 5.32
CA THR A 54 26.00 -12.73 3.90
C THR A 54 24.98 -13.71 3.34
N LEU A 55 23.80 -13.21 2.96
CA LEU A 55 22.83 -13.96 2.16
C LEU A 55 23.29 -13.96 0.69
N PRO A 56 23.22 -15.10 -0.03
CA PRO A 56 23.67 -15.17 -1.41
C PRO A 56 22.72 -14.40 -2.33
N SER A 57 23.30 -13.48 -3.11
CA SER A 57 22.67 -12.86 -4.27
C SER A 57 22.44 -13.93 -5.34
N PHE A 58 21.19 -14.32 -5.59
CA PHE A 58 20.87 -15.18 -6.71
C PHE A 58 20.59 -14.34 -7.96
N SER A 59 21.56 -14.38 -8.88
CA SER A 59 21.38 -14.04 -10.28
C SER A 59 20.40 -15.03 -10.92
N THR A 60 19.38 -14.51 -11.60
CA THR A 60 18.45 -15.29 -12.42
C THR A 60 19.19 -15.90 -13.60
N SER A 61 19.66 -17.14 -13.46
CA SER A 61 20.01 -17.99 -14.59
C SER A 61 18.72 -18.54 -15.20
N ALA A 62 18.48 -18.18 -16.46
CA ALA A 62 17.38 -18.69 -17.24
C ALA A 62 17.56 -20.20 -17.48
N THR A 63 16.77 -21.01 -16.78
CA THR A 63 16.54 -22.41 -17.13
C THR A 63 15.17 -22.52 -17.78
N ASN A 64 15.13 -23.01 -19.02
CA ASN A 64 13.91 -23.38 -19.72
C ASN A 64 13.10 -24.37 -18.88
N GLY A 65 11.95 -23.94 -18.37
CA GLY A 65 10.98 -24.77 -17.66
C GLY A 65 9.61 -24.11 -17.75
N SER A 66 8.58 -24.91 -18.07
CA SER A 66 7.19 -24.47 -18.19
C SER A 66 6.80 -23.43 -17.14
N THR A 67 6.23 -22.32 -17.58
CA THR A 67 5.54 -21.36 -16.70
C THR A 67 4.39 -22.08 -16.01
N CYS A 68 4.66 -22.66 -14.85
CA CYS A 68 3.67 -23.39 -14.08
C CYS A 68 2.70 -22.38 -13.47
N THR A 69 1.58 -22.13 -14.14
CA THR A 69 0.51 -21.28 -13.64
C THR A 69 -0.05 -21.87 -12.35
N LEU A 70 -0.19 -21.05 -11.29
CA LEU A 70 -0.78 -21.48 -10.02
C LEU A 70 -2.21 -22.02 -10.26
N THR A 71 -2.48 -23.25 -9.83
CA THR A 71 -3.80 -23.87 -9.86
C THR A 71 -4.30 -24.14 -8.45
N TRP A 72 -5.60 -24.38 -8.29
CA TRP A 72 -6.16 -24.77 -7.00
C TRP A 72 -5.64 -26.14 -6.51
N ASP A 73 -5.23 -27.04 -7.43
CA ASP A 73 -4.64 -28.32 -7.04
C ASP A 73 -3.32 -28.12 -6.30
N HIS A 74 -2.47 -27.17 -6.75
CA HIS A 74 -1.26 -26.80 -6.01
C HIS A 74 -1.58 -26.28 -4.60
N VAL A 75 -2.64 -25.47 -4.46
CA VAL A 75 -3.09 -24.93 -3.17
C VAL A 75 -3.53 -26.06 -2.23
N PHE A 76 -4.33 -27.00 -2.73
CA PHE A 76 -4.83 -28.09 -1.92
C PHE A 76 -3.74 -29.12 -1.57
N HIS A 77 -2.79 -29.39 -2.48
CA HIS A 77 -1.65 -30.25 -2.19
C HIS A 77 -0.85 -29.78 -0.98
N VAL A 78 -0.54 -28.47 -0.90
CA VAL A 78 0.21 -27.92 0.24
C VAL A 78 -0.61 -27.95 1.54
N SER A 79 -1.93 -27.76 1.43
CA SER A 79 -2.81 -27.80 2.59
C SER A 79 -3.03 -29.20 3.17
N GLN A 80 -2.77 -30.25 2.37
CA GLN A 80 -2.95 -31.66 2.74
C GLN A 80 -1.65 -32.35 3.14
N SER A 81 -0.50 -31.82 2.68
CA SER A 81 0.82 -32.27 3.13
C SER A 81 1.03 -31.89 4.60
N GLU A 82 0.74 -32.90 5.44
CA GLU A 82 1.00 -33.04 6.88
C GLU A 82 0.02 -32.36 7.86
N VAL A 83 -1.07 -33.08 8.12
CA VAL A 83 -1.76 -33.15 9.44
C VAL A 83 -1.08 -34.23 10.32
N GLY A 84 0.20 -34.52 10.05
CA GLY A 84 1.02 -35.49 10.77
C GLY A 84 1.80 -34.78 11.87
N VAL A 85 1.83 -35.40 13.05
CA VAL A 85 2.55 -34.95 14.23
C VAL A 85 4.06 -34.97 13.93
N GLU A 86 4.59 -33.90 13.35
CA GLU A 86 6.01 -33.58 13.51
C GLU A 86 6.11 -32.49 14.57
N GLU A 87 6.96 -32.74 15.56
CA GLU A 87 7.40 -31.77 16.56
C GLU A 87 8.02 -30.56 15.82
N HIS A 88 7.16 -29.65 15.36
CA HIS A 88 7.60 -28.35 14.92
C HIS A 88 8.33 -27.74 16.11
N ASP A 89 9.64 -27.52 15.98
CA ASP A 89 10.39 -26.64 16.86
C ASP A 89 9.50 -25.41 17.11
N PRO A 90 9.02 -25.18 18.36
CA PRO A 90 8.11 -24.09 18.66
C PRO A 90 8.67 -22.73 18.24
N CYS A 91 10.00 -22.63 18.09
CA CYS A 91 10.70 -21.45 17.60
C CYS A 91 10.48 -21.20 16.09
N SER A 92 10.08 -22.21 15.31
CA SER A 92 9.96 -22.15 13.85
C SER A 92 8.53 -21.96 13.33
N TYR A 93 7.50 -22.21 14.15
CA TYR A 93 6.10 -22.21 13.68
C TYR A 93 5.69 -20.88 13.02
N LEU A 94 6.07 -19.75 13.62
CA LEU A 94 5.74 -18.41 13.13
C LEU A 94 6.67 -17.91 12.02
N GLN A 95 7.74 -18.63 11.69
CA GLN A 95 8.77 -18.17 10.75
C GLN A 95 8.20 -17.88 9.36
N GLY A 96 7.27 -18.71 8.89
CA GLY A 96 6.57 -18.50 7.62
C GLY A 96 5.77 -17.20 7.59
N TYR A 97 5.16 -16.81 8.72
CA TYR A 97 4.43 -15.56 8.85
C TYR A 97 5.37 -14.35 8.91
N PHE A 98 6.46 -14.44 9.67
CA PHE A 98 7.49 -13.37 9.71
C PHE A 98 8.04 -13.08 8.31
N HIS A 99 8.27 -14.11 7.50
CA HIS A 99 8.69 -13.93 6.11
C HIS A 99 7.67 -13.09 5.31
N LYS A 100 6.34 -13.29 5.50
CA LYS A 100 5.33 -12.45 4.81
C LYS A 100 5.39 -11.00 5.22
N VAL A 101 5.59 -10.75 6.52
CA VAL A 101 5.74 -9.39 7.04
C VAL A 101 7.00 -8.74 6.47
N GLN A 102 8.12 -9.48 6.40
CA GLN A 102 9.37 -8.99 5.81
C GLN A 102 9.23 -8.64 4.33
N LEU A 103 8.48 -9.43 3.55
CA LEU A 103 8.22 -9.12 2.13
C LEU A 103 7.46 -7.81 1.91
N CYS A 104 6.73 -7.33 2.93
CA CYS A 104 6.04 -6.06 2.89
C CYS A 104 6.84 -4.92 3.54
N ASN A 105 8.00 -5.20 4.16
CA ASN A 105 8.75 -4.21 4.94
C ASN A 105 10.23 -4.13 4.53
N ARG A 106 10.51 -4.05 3.22
CA ARG A 106 11.88 -4.09 2.68
C ARG A 106 12.48 -2.70 2.55
N GLY A 107 13.82 -2.65 2.54
CA GLY A 107 14.59 -1.47 2.15
C GLY A 107 14.54 -0.31 3.14
N SER A 108 14.21 -0.55 4.41
CA SER A 108 14.17 0.49 5.44
C SER A 108 15.52 1.18 5.65
N ASP A 109 16.62 0.49 5.38
CA ASP A 109 17.99 1.02 5.35
C ASP A 109 18.21 2.10 4.28
N LYS A 110 17.38 2.13 3.23
CA LYS A 110 17.46 3.09 2.12
C LYS A 110 16.62 4.34 2.33
N GLN A 111 15.95 4.48 3.48
CA GLN A 111 15.06 5.61 3.75
C GLN A 111 15.78 6.98 3.64
N SER A 112 17.08 7.04 3.93
CA SER A 112 17.90 8.25 3.78
C SER A 112 18.09 8.70 2.32
N GLU A 113 17.76 7.86 1.34
CA GLU A 113 17.82 8.19 -0.09
C GLU A 113 16.58 8.97 -0.58
N PHE A 114 15.60 9.19 0.31
CA PHE A 114 14.35 9.89 0.01
C PHE A 114 14.30 11.26 0.68
N LEU A 115 13.92 12.28 -0.07
CA LEU A 115 13.64 13.61 0.45
C LEU A 115 12.20 13.70 0.95
N PRO A 116 11.94 14.31 2.12
CA PRO A 116 10.59 14.62 2.55
C PRO A 116 9.85 15.46 1.51
N PHE A 117 8.64 15.07 1.17
CA PHE A 117 7.70 15.88 0.39
C PHE A 117 6.78 16.62 1.36
N VAL A 118 6.92 17.94 1.41
CA VAL A 118 6.34 18.80 2.44
C VAL A 118 5.34 19.78 1.84
N ILE A 119 4.13 19.82 2.40
CA ILE A 119 3.06 20.76 2.05
C ILE A 119 2.63 21.48 3.32
N GLU A 120 2.66 22.81 3.31
CA GLU A 120 2.19 23.64 4.44
C GLU A 120 2.79 23.20 5.80
N GLY A 121 4.07 22.82 5.81
CA GLY A 121 4.78 22.37 7.01
C GLY A 121 4.48 20.93 7.44
N ASN A 122 3.75 20.15 6.65
CA ASN A 122 3.45 18.74 6.92
C ASN A 122 4.16 17.82 5.92
N VAL A 123 4.81 16.78 6.41
CA VAL A 123 5.35 15.71 5.56
C VAL A 123 4.18 14.87 5.05
N VAL A 124 3.93 14.92 3.75
CA VAL A 124 2.86 14.15 3.09
C VAL A 124 3.40 12.97 2.30
N GLY A 125 4.71 12.93 2.05
CA GLY A 125 5.36 11.83 1.36
C GLY A 125 6.88 11.89 1.40
N PHE A 126 7.51 11.05 0.58
CA PHE A 126 8.95 10.88 0.48
C PHE A 126 9.33 10.54 -0.95
N ILE A 127 10.16 11.36 -1.58
CA ILE A 127 10.51 11.23 -3.01
C ILE A 127 11.97 10.83 -3.12
N HIS A 128 12.24 9.77 -3.88
CA HIS A 128 13.61 9.31 -4.06
C HIS A 128 14.48 10.37 -4.74
N ASN A 129 15.74 10.50 -4.33
CA ASN A 129 16.68 11.49 -4.90
C ASN A 129 16.80 11.41 -6.43
N ARG A 130 16.76 10.19 -7.00
CA ARG A 130 16.80 10.02 -8.47
C ARG A 130 15.52 10.48 -9.14
N PHE A 131 14.37 10.24 -8.51
CA PHE A 131 13.08 10.65 -9.05
C PHE A 131 12.90 12.17 -9.00
N VAL A 132 13.45 12.82 -7.98
CA VAL A 132 13.49 14.29 -7.86
C VAL A 132 14.09 14.96 -9.09
N GLU A 133 15.10 14.37 -9.72
CA GLU A 133 15.74 14.96 -10.90
C GLU A 133 14.75 15.11 -12.08
N HIS A 134 13.77 14.21 -12.21
CA HIS A 134 12.70 14.34 -13.20
C HIS A 134 11.69 15.45 -12.86
N LEU A 135 11.60 15.85 -11.59
CA LEU A 135 10.68 16.90 -11.12
C LEU A 135 11.30 18.30 -11.25
N ARG A 136 12.63 18.42 -11.35
CA ARG A 136 13.33 19.72 -11.41
C ARG A 136 12.99 20.56 -12.64
N SER A 137 12.55 19.94 -13.73
CA SER A 137 12.15 20.67 -14.94
C SER A 137 10.83 21.43 -14.75
N PHE A 138 9.98 21.03 -13.81
CA PHE A 138 8.66 21.60 -13.53
C PHE A 138 8.74 22.66 -12.42
N ASN A 139 9.49 23.74 -12.68
CA ASN A 139 9.77 24.81 -11.70
C ASN A 139 8.53 25.62 -11.29
N ASP A 140 7.47 25.57 -12.10
CA ASP A 140 6.15 26.14 -11.83
C ASP A 140 5.30 25.27 -10.90
N VAL A 141 5.68 24.00 -10.70
CA VAL A 141 4.97 23.03 -9.85
C VAL A 141 5.75 22.69 -8.59
N PHE A 142 7.06 22.48 -8.68
CA PHE A 142 7.90 22.07 -7.55
C PHE A 142 8.92 23.12 -7.18
N VAL A 143 9.20 23.22 -5.88
CA VAL A 143 10.28 24.01 -5.32
C VAL A 143 11.15 23.14 -4.41
N PHE A 144 12.43 23.48 -4.35
CA PHE A 144 13.45 22.77 -3.56
C PHE A 144 14.10 23.75 -2.58
N PRO A 145 13.51 23.94 -1.37
CA PRO A 145 14.00 24.91 -0.40
C PRO A 145 15.45 24.61 0.01
N LYS A 146 16.34 25.60 -0.13
CA LYS A 146 17.78 25.45 0.17
C LYS A 146 18.07 25.35 1.68
N ASP A 147 17.29 26.06 2.49
CA ASP A 147 17.50 26.12 3.94
C ASP A 147 16.69 25.06 4.70
N GLY A 148 15.81 24.34 4.00
CA GLY A 148 15.09 23.16 4.49
C GLY A 148 14.16 23.32 5.70
N GLY A 149 14.27 24.43 6.43
CA GLY A 149 13.63 24.61 7.72
C GLY A 149 13.92 23.43 8.67
N PRO A 150 12.96 23.01 9.50
CA PRO A 150 13.15 21.87 10.40
C PRO A 150 13.28 20.52 9.68
N PHE A 151 13.05 20.46 8.35
CA PHE A 151 13.04 19.23 7.57
C PHE A 151 14.33 19.00 6.76
N GLY A 152 15.27 19.95 6.75
CA GLY A 152 16.45 19.87 5.89
C GLY A 152 16.07 19.84 4.39
N HIS A 153 16.89 19.23 3.54
CA HIS A 153 16.59 19.12 2.11
C HIS A 153 15.24 18.44 1.87
N CYS A 154 14.30 19.15 1.25
CA CYS A 154 12.95 18.67 0.99
C CYS A 154 12.45 19.12 -0.39
N VAL A 155 11.33 18.54 -0.79
CA VAL A 155 10.56 18.92 -1.98
C VAL A 155 9.25 19.52 -1.51
N SER A 156 8.80 20.61 -2.11
CA SER A 156 7.49 21.21 -1.86
C SER A 156 6.82 21.61 -3.16
N LEU A 157 5.51 21.88 -3.11
CA LEU A 157 4.80 22.49 -4.24
C LEU A 157 5.05 23.99 -4.29
N HIS A 158 4.98 24.53 -5.51
CA HIS A 158 5.15 25.95 -5.76
C HIS A 158 4.07 26.76 -5.01
N PRO A 159 4.43 27.85 -4.30
CA PRO A 159 3.52 28.59 -3.41
C PRO A 159 2.35 29.29 -4.13
N LEU A 160 2.38 29.35 -5.47
CA LEU A 160 1.25 29.84 -6.26
C LEU A 160 0.10 28.81 -6.36
N LEU A 161 0.35 27.53 -6.10
CA LEU A 161 -0.66 26.48 -6.08
C LEU A 161 -1.36 26.47 -4.71
N LYS A 162 -2.41 27.29 -4.57
CA LYS A 162 -3.05 27.60 -3.28
C LYS A 162 -4.16 26.61 -2.93
N THR A 163 -4.85 26.09 -3.94
CA THR A 163 -6.01 25.20 -3.75
C THR A 163 -5.64 23.74 -3.99
N ALA A 164 -6.45 22.83 -3.44
CA ALA A 164 -6.30 21.40 -3.66
C ALA A 164 -6.46 21.05 -5.15
N GLU A 165 -7.38 21.72 -5.83
CA GLU A 165 -7.68 21.55 -7.25
C GLU A 165 -6.51 21.98 -8.13
N GLU A 166 -5.91 23.15 -7.88
CA GLU A 166 -4.72 23.62 -8.61
C GLU A 166 -3.57 22.63 -8.46
N ARG A 167 -3.32 22.16 -7.23
CA ARG A 167 -2.26 21.16 -6.96
C ARG A 167 -2.52 19.84 -7.68
N THR A 168 -3.75 19.33 -7.63
CA THR A 168 -4.15 18.12 -8.34
C THR A 168 -3.99 18.27 -9.85
N SER A 169 -4.47 19.36 -10.44
CA SER A 169 -4.34 19.60 -11.88
C SER A 169 -2.89 19.73 -12.32
N SER A 170 -2.07 20.49 -11.59
CA SER A 170 -0.64 20.64 -11.88
C SER A 170 0.12 19.33 -11.76
N LEU A 171 -0.15 18.51 -10.75
CA LEU A 171 0.51 17.21 -10.62
C LEU A 171 -0.02 16.20 -11.65
N GLY A 172 -1.29 16.28 -12.02
CA GLY A 172 -1.85 15.51 -13.13
C GLY A 172 -1.09 15.79 -14.44
N TYR A 173 -0.85 17.07 -14.75
CA TYR A 173 -0.04 17.48 -15.89
C TYR A 173 1.38 16.91 -15.84
N VAL A 174 2.05 16.99 -14.68
CA VAL A 174 3.39 16.43 -14.49
C VAL A 174 3.40 14.92 -14.74
N ILE A 175 2.46 14.17 -14.14
CA ILE A 175 2.36 12.72 -14.28
C ILE A 175 2.13 12.32 -15.74
N GLU A 176 1.26 13.04 -16.45
CA GLU A 176 1.02 12.83 -17.88
C GLU A 176 2.29 13.09 -18.71
N HIS A 177 3.06 14.14 -18.39
CA HIS A 177 4.32 14.46 -19.09
C HIS A 177 5.43 13.46 -18.82
N LEU A 178 5.52 12.94 -17.59
CA LEU A 178 6.47 11.88 -17.24
C LEU A 178 6.13 10.56 -17.94
N GLY A 179 4.85 10.30 -18.16
CA GLY A 179 4.36 9.16 -18.93
C GLY A 179 4.68 7.78 -18.33
N GLU A 180 4.37 6.74 -19.10
CA GLU A 180 4.52 5.33 -18.71
C GLU A 180 5.99 4.90 -18.48
N GLU A 181 6.96 5.67 -18.98
CA GLU A 181 8.40 5.39 -18.74
C GLU A 181 8.76 5.55 -17.26
N HIS A 182 8.19 6.55 -16.60
CA HIS A 182 8.52 6.88 -15.21
C HIS A 182 7.42 6.46 -14.23
N ILE A 183 6.15 6.56 -14.63
CA ILE A 183 4.99 6.21 -13.79
C ILE A 183 4.10 5.24 -14.59
N PRO A 184 4.47 3.94 -14.65
CA PRO A 184 3.72 2.97 -15.41
C PRO A 184 2.38 2.60 -14.75
N GLY A 185 1.42 2.24 -15.58
CA GLY A 185 0.17 1.62 -15.15
C GLY A 185 -0.80 2.61 -14.51
N ILE A 186 -1.06 3.73 -15.19
CA ILE A 186 -2.11 4.69 -14.83
C ILE A 186 -3.46 3.97 -14.63
N ARG A 187 -4.21 4.39 -13.60
CA ARG A 187 -5.51 3.80 -13.22
C ARG A 187 -6.69 4.73 -13.41
N ASN A 188 -6.47 6.02 -13.63
CA ASN A 188 -7.51 7.05 -13.61
C ASN A 188 -8.27 7.06 -12.28
N GLU A 189 -7.52 6.91 -11.20
CA GLU A 189 -8.04 6.80 -9.84
C GLU A 189 -7.19 7.68 -8.92
N LEU A 190 -7.85 8.61 -8.25
CA LEU A 190 -7.18 9.60 -7.42
C LEU A 190 -7.16 9.15 -5.97
N TYR A 191 -5.98 9.12 -5.38
CA TYR A 191 -5.75 8.95 -3.95
C TYR A 191 -5.64 10.29 -3.24
N PRO A 192 -6.18 10.43 -2.02
CA PRO A 192 -6.03 11.65 -1.22
C PRO A 192 -4.60 11.77 -0.68
N VAL A 193 -3.97 12.92 -0.86
CA VAL A 193 -2.68 13.24 -0.23
C VAL A 193 -2.92 13.94 1.09
N LYS A 194 -2.54 13.27 2.18
CA LYS A 194 -2.73 13.70 3.57
C LYS A 194 -1.44 13.46 4.36
N SER A 195 -1.25 14.14 5.49
CA SER A 195 -0.18 13.83 6.44
C SER A 195 -0.48 12.58 7.28
N SER A 196 -1.77 12.34 7.52
CA SER A 196 -2.32 11.27 8.35
C SER A 196 -3.79 11.03 8.00
N PHE A 197 -4.38 9.91 8.43
CA PHE A 197 -5.69 9.47 7.93
C PHE A 197 -6.81 10.50 8.21
N ASP A 198 -6.82 11.03 9.44
CA ASP A 198 -7.82 11.95 9.95
C ASP A 198 -7.54 13.42 9.61
N LYS A 199 -6.47 13.70 8.86
CA LYS A 199 -6.08 15.06 8.50
C LYS A 199 -6.72 15.52 7.18
N PRO A 200 -6.85 16.85 7.00
CA PRO A 200 -7.37 17.40 5.75
C PRO A 200 -6.58 16.91 4.53
N VAL A 201 -7.30 16.78 3.41
CA VAL A 201 -6.70 16.48 2.11
C VAL A 201 -6.01 17.74 1.60
N PHE A 202 -4.73 17.66 1.27
CA PHE A 202 -3.98 18.78 0.68
C PHE A 202 -4.26 18.91 -0.82
N PHE A 203 -4.38 17.75 -1.50
CA PHE A 203 -4.74 17.57 -2.90
C PHE A 203 -4.92 16.06 -3.16
N SER A 204 -5.29 15.68 -4.37
CA SER A 204 -5.36 14.28 -4.80
C SER A 204 -4.36 13.96 -5.91
N LEU A 205 -3.83 12.73 -5.90
CA LEU A 205 -2.76 12.24 -6.77
C LEU A 205 -3.19 10.95 -7.49
N GLU A 206 -2.80 10.77 -8.74
CA GLU A 206 -3.01 9.50 -9.47
C GLU A 206 -2.40 8.31 -8.70
N ARG A 207 -3.19 7.25 -8.53
CA ARG A 207 -2.82 6.05 -7.75
C ARG A 207 -1.48 5.44 -8.17
N ALA A 208 -1.20 5.40 -9.47
CA ALA A 208 0.07 4.86 -9.97
C ALA A 208 1.30 5.67 -9.48
N ALA A 209 1.13 6.97 -9.24
CA ALA A 209 2.18 7.86 -8.77
C ALA A 209 2.41 7.81 -7.25
N ALA A 210 1.43 7.30 -6.47
CA ALA A 210 1.51 7.22 -5.01
C ALA A 210 2.86 6.69 -4.45
N PRO A 211 3.41 5.55 -4.94
CA PRO A 211 4.70 5.05 -4.46
C PRO A 211 5.90 5.93 -4.84
N TYR A 212 5.85 6.67 -5.95
CA TYR A 212 6.95 7.56 -6.37
C TYR A 212 6.98 8.85 -5.56
N PHE A 213 5.82 9.31 -5.13
CA PHE A 213 5.69 10.44 -4.20
C PHE A 213 5.80 10.04 -2.73
N GLY A 214 5.87 8.73 -2.44
CA GLY A 214 5.96 8.18 -1.08
C GLY A 214 4.81 8.59 -0.17
N ILE A 215 3.63 8.87 -0.74
CA ILE A 215 2.48 9.29 0.05
C ILE A 215 1.95 8.13 0.90
N LYS A 216 1.26 8.44 1.99
CA LYS A 216 0.46 7.43 2.68
C LYS A 216 -0.69 6.99 1.77
N ALA A 217 -0.79 5.69 1.53
CA ALA A 217 -1.89 5.09 0.79
C ALA A 217 -2.77 4.29 1.75
N TYR A 218 -4.08 4.41 1.59
CA TYR A 218 -5.05 3.70 2.39
C TYR A 218 -5.76 2.67 1.53
N GLY A 219 -6.18 1.55 2.13
CA GLY A 219 -6.95 0.51 1.47
C GLY A 219 -7.90 -0.17 2.44
N VAL A 220 -8.91 -0.84 1.90
CA VAL A 220 -9.86 -1.64 2.67
C VAL A 220 -9.72 -3.10 2.24
N HIS A 221 -9.66 -3.99 3.21
CA HIS A 221 -9.46 -5.42 2.98
C HIS A 221 -10.46 -6.20 3.82
N MET A 222 -11.28 -7.03 3.19
CA MET A 222 -12.37 -7.73 3.85
C MET A 222 -12.18 -9.24 3.80
N ASN A 223 -12.11 -9.86 4.98
CA ASN A 223 -12.14 -11.31 5.15
C ASN A 223 -13.59 -11.80 5.11
N GLY A 224 -14.00 -12.37 3.98
CA GLY A 224 -15.30 -13.02 3.83
C GLY A 224 -15.22 -14.47 4.30
N TYR A 225 -15.95 -14.82 5.36
CA TYR A 225 -15.92 -16.17 5.91
C TYR A 225 -17.32 -16.75 6.10
N VAL A 226 -17.41 -18.08 6.07
CA VAL A 226 -18.59 -18.85 6.47
C VAL A 226 -18.21 -19.78 7.62
N GLU A 227 -19.19 -20.19 8.41
CA GLU A 227 -19.00 -21.23 9.43
C GLU A 227 -19.79 -22.46 8.99
N ILE A 228 -19.11 -23.60 8.86
CA ILE A 228 -19.69 -24.88 8.48
C ILE A 228 -19.30 -25.87 9.57
N ASP A 229 -20.28 -26.51 10.20
CA ASP A 229 -20.06 -27.45 11.31
C ASP A 229 -19.18 -26.89 12.44
N GLY A 230 -19.37 -25.60 12.75
CA GLY A 230 -18.59 -24.87 13.77
C GLY A 230 -17.16 -24.51 13.35
N GLN A 231 -16.76 -24.78 12.11
CA GLN A 231 -15.44 -24.43 11.57
C GLN A 231 -15.51 -23.25 10.59
N LYS A 232 -14.65 -22.25 10.79
CA LYS A 232 -14.54 -21.12 9.86
C LYS A 232 -13.82 -21.52 8.59
N HIS A 233 -14.36 -21.08 7.47
CA HIS A 233 -13.79 -21.18 6.14
C HIS A 233 -13.72 -19.78 5.52
N LEU A 234 -12.60 -19.45 4.88
CA LEU A 234 -12.43 -18.19 4.16
C LEU A 234 -12.71 -18.41 2.67
N TRP A 235 -13.42 -17.46 2.08
CA TRP A 235 -13.43 -17.31 0.63
C TRP A 235 -12.13 -16.63 0.21
N ILE A 236 -11.38 -17.32 -0.66
CA ILE A 236 -10.11 -16.87 -1.22
C ILE A 236 -10.31 -16.64 -2.71
N ALA A 237 -9.93 -15.46 -3.19
CA ALA A 237 -9.92 -15.15 -4.61
C ALA A 237 -8.58 -15.53 -5.23
N LYS A 238 -8.60 -15.91 -6.51
CA LYS A 238 -7.41 -15.94 -7.37
C LYS A 238 -7.51 -14.78 -8.35
N ARG A 239 -6.52 -13.89 -8.34
CA ARG A 239 -6.50 -12.66 -9.14
C ARG A 239 -6.46 -12.97 -10.64
N SER A 240 -7.20 -12.19 -11.43
CA SER A 240 -7.13 -12.28 -12.89
C SER A 240 -5.70 -12.07 -13.40
N HIS A 241 -5.35 -12.78 -14.48
CA HIS A 241 -4.07 -12.62 -15.16
C HIS A 241 -3.92 -11.25 -15.84
N THR A 242 -5.01 -10.50 -16.03
CA THR A 242 -4.99 -9.14 -16.58
C THR A 242 -4.68 -8.06 -15.54
N LYS A 243 -4.62 -8.39 -14.24
CA LYS A 243 -4.26 -7.43 -13.20
C LYS A 243 -2.81 -6.99 -13.40
N SER A 244 -2.61 -5.68 -13.37
CA SER A 244 -1.30 -5.05 -13.52
C SER A 244 -0.30 -5.38 -12.40
N THR A 245 -0.79 -5.72 -11.20
CA THR A 245 0.04 -6.13 -10.06
C THR A 245 -0.40 -7.50 -9.58
N TYR A 246 0.57 -8.38 -9.34
CA TYR A 246 0.36 -9.72 -8.79
C TYR A 246 -0.69 -10.56 -9.56
N PRO A 247 -0.60 -10.66 -10.91
CA PRO A 247 -1.55 -11.46 -11.70
C PRO A 247 -1.48 -12.94 -11.31
N GLY A 248 -2.63 -13.61 -11.19
CA GLY A 248 -2.72 -15.06 -10.89
C GLY A 248 -2.42 -15.47 -9.44
N MET A 249 -2.05 -14.54 -8.56
CA MET A 249 -1.82 -14.82 -7.13
C MET A 249 -3.14 -14.91 -6.35
N LEU A 250 -3.11 -15.56 -5.18
CA LEU A 250 -4.24 -15.56 -4.25
C LEU A 250 -4.41 -14.21 -3.55
N ASP A 251 -5.65 -13.82 -3.26
CA ASP A 251 -6.04 -12.57 -2.60
C ASP A 251 -7.21 -12.83 -1.62
N HIS A 252 -7.64 -11.79 -0.91
CA HIS A 252 -8.87 -11.82 -0.12
C HIS A 252 -10.09 -12.01 -1.02
N LEU A 253 -11.25 -12.23 -0.39
CA LEU A 253 -12.51 -12.16 -1.13
C LEU A 253 -12.73 -10.77 -1.74
N VAL A 254 -12.44 -9.70 -0.99
CA VAL A 254 -12.58 -8.31 -1.45
C VAL A 254 -11.43 -7.45 -0.91
N ALA A 255 -10.77 -6.67 -1.78
CA ALA A 255 -9.72 -5.73 -1.38
C ALA A 255 -9.51 -4.56 -2.36
N GLY A 256 -9.79 -3.34 -1.91
CA GLY A 256 -9.66 -2.12 -2.71
C GLY A 256 -8.66 -1.12 -2.14
N GLY A 257 -8.09 -0.30 -3.02
CA GLY A 257 -7.51 0.99 -2.61
C GLY A 257 -8.61 1.88 -2.01
N LEU A 258 -8.27 2.91 -1.25
CA LEU A 258 -9.24 3.90 -0.77
C LEU A 258 -9.13 5.18 -1.62
N PRO A 259 -10.04 5.38 -2.60
CA PRO A 259 -10.06 6.58 -3.42
C PRO A 259 -10.34 7.86 -2.61
N HIS A 260 -10.04 8.99 -3.24
CA HIS A 260 -10.49 10.28 -2.75
C HIS A 260 -12.03 10.37 -2.75
N GLY A 261 -12.60 10.87 -1.66
CA GLY A 261 -14.03 11.21 -1.58
C GLY A 261 -14.98 10.08 -1.19
N ILE A 262 -14.47 8.90 -0.83
CA ILE A 262 -15.26 7.77 -0.32
C ILE A 262 -14.77 7.38 1.08
N ASP A 263 -15.69 7.05 1.99
CA ASP A 263 -15.34 6.51 3.30
C ASP A 263 -15.02 5.00 3.23
N CYS A 264 -14.40 4.46 4.27
CA CYS A 264 -13.96 3.07 4.27
C CYS A 264 -15.13 2.07 4.16
N GLN A 265 -16.27 2.32 4.82
CA GLN A 265 -17.40 1.39 4.81
C GLN A 265 -18.05 1.34 3.43
N GLU A 266 -18.30 2.50 2.82
CA GLU A 266 -18.86 2.60 1.49
C GLU A 266 -17.91 2.02 0.43
N ASN A 267 -16.60 2.20 0.62
CA ASN A 267 -15.62 1.57 -0.26
C ASN A 267 -15.67 0.05 -0.13
N VAL A 268 -15.73 -0.52 1.09
CA VAL A 268 -15.93 -1.97 1.28
C VAL A 268 -17.21 -2.44 0.58
N VAL A 269 -18.31 -1.71 0.69
CA VAL A 269 -19.59 -2.08 0.06
C VAL A 269 -19.51 -2.03 -1.47
N LYS A 270 -18.86 -1.01 -2.04
CA LYS A 270 -18.59 -0.89 -3.49
C LYS A 270 -17.77 -2.08 -3.98
N GLU A 271 -16.60 -2.32 -3.38
CA GLU A 271 -15.69 -3.40 -3.79
C GLU A 271 -16.32 -4.78 -3.60
N CYS A 272 -17.19 -4.94 -2.59
CA CYS A 272 -17.97 -6.16 -2.38
C CYS A 272 -18.87 -6.51 -3.57
N GLU A 273 -19.52 -5.52 -4.17
CA GLU A 273 -20.37 -5.70 -5.33
C GLU A 273 -19.53 -5.97 -6.59
N GLU A 274 -18.50 -5.16 -6.84
CA GLU A 274 -17.66 -5.23 -8.05
C GLU A 274 -16.81 -6.51 -8.13
N GLU A 275 -16.11 -6.86 -7.05
CA GLU A 275 -15.14 -7.98 -7.08
C GLU A 275 -15.81 -9.34 -6.84
N ALA A 276 -16.85 -9.39 -6.01
CA ALA A 276 -17.40 -10.65 -5.48
C ALA A 276 -18.92 -10.80 -5.58
N GLY A 277 -19.64 -9.82 -6.17
CA GLY A 277 -21.09 -9.89 -6.35
C GLY A 277 -21.86 -9.95 -5.03
N ILE A 278 -21.28 -9.43 -3.95
CA ILE A 278 -21.91 -9.39 -2.62
C ILE A 278 -22.84 -8.18 -2.57
N PRO A 279 -24.17 -8.38 -2.50
CA PRO A 279 -25.10 -7.27 -2.50
C PRO A 279 -24.97 -6.42 -1.23
N ARG A 280 -25.31 -5.14 -1.34
CA ARG A 280 -25.32 -4.17 -0.23
C ARG A 280 -26.04 -4.67 1.02
N SER A 281 -27.14 -5.41 0.85
CA SER A 281 -27.90 -6.00 1.97
C SER A 281 -27.07 -6.96 2.84
N ILE A 282 -26.00 -7.52 2.29
CA ILE A 282 -25.04 -8.37 2.99
C ILE A 282 -23.81 -7.55 3.39
N SER A 283 -23.19 -6.81 2.46
CA SER A 283 -21.89 -6.16 2.66
C SER A 283 -21.93 -5.01 3.68
N ILE A 284 -23.07 -4.37 3.90
CA ILE A 284 -23.21 -3.33 4.94
C ILE A 284 -22.97 -3.85 6.37
N ARG A 285 -22.99 -5.18 6.56
CA ARG A 285 -22.72 -5.84 7.84
C ARG A 285 -21.24 -6.13 8.08
N ALA A 286 -20.36 -5.76 7.14
CA ALA A 286 -18.92 -5.91 7.31
C ALA A 286 -18.46 -5.06 8.49
N ASN A 287 -17.75 -5.67 9.44
CA ASN A 287 -17.30 -4.99 10.65
C ASN A 287 -15.85 -4.58 10.52
N ALA A 288 -15.52 -3.34 10.83
CA ALA A 288 -14.13 -2.91 10.99
C ALA A 288 -13.52 -3.62 12.22
N VAL A 289 -12.36 -4.25 12.04
CA VAL A 289 -11.73 -5.12 13.05
C VAL A 289 -10.28 -4.76 13.35
N GLY A 290 -9.76 -3.70 12.72
CA GLY A 290 -8.43 -3.18 12.97
C GLY A 290 -7.78 -2.66 11.69
N ALA A 291 -6.45 -2.55 11.72
CA ALA A 291 -5.65 -2.24 10.56
C ALA A 291 -4.28 -2.91 10.66
N VAL A 292 -3.67 -3.13 9.50
CA VAL A 292 -2.24 -3.47 9.35
C VAL A 292 -1.54 -2.35 8.58
N SER A 293 -0.26 -2.16 8.84
CA SER A 293 0.54 -1.14 8.16
C SER A 293 1.93 -1.64 7.83
N TYR A 294 2.47 -1.19 6.70
CA TYR A 294 3.80 -1.58 6.25
C TYR A 294 4.48 -0.48 5.45
N MET A 295 5.80 -0.61 5.33
CA MET A 295 6.66 0.30 4.59
C MET A 295 7.60 -0.47 3.67
N ASP A 296 7.41 -0.37 2.36
CA ASP A 296 8.20 -1.11 1.38
C ASP A 296 8.93 -0.15 0.44
N ILE A 297 10.26 -0.22 0.45
CA ILE A 297 11.12 0.53 -0.47
C ILE A 297 11.64 -0.42 -1.55
N ASP A 298 11.34 -0.09 -2.81
CA ASP A 298 11.72 -0.86 -3.99
C ASP A 298 12.20 0.08 -5.12
N GLY A 299 13.53 0.21 -5.23
CA GLY A 299 14.15 1.19 -6.14
C GLY A 299 13.77 2.61 -5.74
N ASP A 300 13.23 3.36 -6.71
CA ASP A 300 12.81 4.76 -6.51
C ASP A 300 11.41 4.90 -5.88
N ARG A 301 10.79 3.78 -5.48
CA ARG A 301 9.44 3.73 -4.92
C ARG A 301 9.46 3.51 -3.42
N TYR A 302 8.60 4.24 -2.71
CA TYR A 302 8.37 4.07 -1.29
C TYR A 302 6.87 3.91 -1.04
N LYS A 303 6.45 2.68 -0.74
CA LYS A 303 5.08 2.38 -0.32
C LYS A 303 4.93 2.56 1.18
N ARG A 304 3.90 3.30 1.59
CA ARG A 304 3.54 3.55 2.99
C ARG A 304 2.05 3.27 3.13
N ASP A 305 1.71 2.00 3.23
CA ASP A 305 0.33 1.56 3.11
C ASP A 305 -0.26 1.27 4.50
N VAL A 306 -1.51 1.70 4.69
CA VAL A 306 -2.35 1.33 5.83
C VAL A 306 -3.60 0.64 5.28
N LEU A 307 -3.82 -0.60 5.70
CA LEU A 307 -4.91 -1.43 5.24
C LEU A 307 -5.92 -1.61 6.38
N PHE A 308 -7.11 -1.03 6.24
CA PHE A 308 -8.22 -1.22 7.17
C PHE A 308 -8.82 -2.61 6.97
N CYS A 309 -8.79 -3.40 8.05
CA CYS A 309 -9.28 -4.77 8.06
C CYS A 309 -10.77 -4.80 8.39
N TYR A 310 -11.51 -5.56 7.60
CA TYR A 310 -12.92 -5.85 7.79
C TYR A 310 -13.16 -7.35 7.84
N ASP A 311 -14.16 -7.77 8.61
CA ASP A 311 -14.64 -9.15 8.60
C ASP A 311 -16.13 -9.18 8.25
N LEU A 312 -16.53 -10.12 7.40
CA LEU A 312 -17.92 -10.35 7.03
C LEU A 312 -18.25 -11.84 7.09
N LYS A 313 -19.14 -12.20 8.02
CA LYS A 313 -19.76 -13.53 8.03
C LYS A 313 -20.81 -13.60 6.93
N LEU A 314 -20.55 -14.41 5.92
CA LEU A 314 -21.42 -14.65 4.78
C LEU A 314 -22.44 -15.76 5.10
N PRO A 315 -23.63 -15.74 4.47
CA PRO A 315 -24.52 -16.90 4.50
C PRO A 315 -23.81 -18.13 3.93
N GLU A 316 -24.03 -19.31 4.51
CA GLU A 316 -23.44 -20.56 4.01
C GLU A 316 -23.81 -20.86 2.55
N SER A 317 -24.99 -20.41 2.12
CA SER A 317 -25.47 -20.57 0.74
C SER A 317 -24.89 -19.54 -0.25
N PHE A 318 -24.11 -18.57 0.22
CA PHE A 318 -23.56 -17.53 -0.65
C PHE A 318 -22.36 -18.06 -1.43
N VAL A 319 -22.36 -17.81 -2.74
CA VAL A 319 -21.24 -18.12 -3.64
C VAL A 319 -20.85 -16.82 -4.35
N PRO A 320 -19.60 -16.34 -4.18
CA PRO A 320 -19.13 -15.11 -4.82
C PRO A 320 -19.10 -15.26 -6.34
N LYS A 321 -19.31 -14.13 -7.02
CA LYS A 321 -19.24 -14.00 -8.47
C LYS A 321 -18.39 -12.81 -8.84
N ASN A 322 -17.50 -12.97 -9.80
CA ASN A 322 -16.75 -11.86 -10.35
C ASN A 322 -17.68 -11.03 -11.25
N GLU A 323 -17.83 -9.73 -10.98
CA GLU A 323 -18.68 -8.82 -11.76
C GLU A 323 -17.87 -7.85 -12.64
N ASP A 324 -16.60 -7.57 -12.33
CA ASP A 324 -15.80 -6.52 -12.97
C ASP A 324 -14.60 -7.03 -13.80
N GLY A 325 -14.27 -8.33 -13.72
CA GLY A 325 -13.16 -8.94 -14.43
C GLY A 325 -11.84 -9.01 -13.64
N GLU A 326 -11.81 -8.56 -12.38
CA GLU A 326 -10.59 -8.50 -11.58
C GLU A 326 -10.19 -9.85 -10.94
N VAL A 327 -11.14 -10.78 -10.82
CA VAL A 327 -10.95 -12.11 -10.21
C VAL A 327 -11.08 -13.24 -11.24
N GLU A 328 -10.12 -14.16 -11.26
CA GLU A 328 -10.21 -15.35 -12.12
C GLU A 328 -11.22 -16.38 -11.56
N SER A 329 -11.10 -16.69 -10.27
CA SER A 329 -11.95 -17.68 -9.60
C SER A 329 -11.90 -17.55 -8.08
N PHE A 330 -12.84 -18.20 -7.39
CA PHE A 330 -12.91 -18.25 -5.94
C PHE A 330 -12.87 -19.69 -5.41
N LYS A 331 -12.30 -19.88 -4.23
CA LYS A 331 -12.43 -21.11 -3.45
C LYS A 331 -12.71 -20.83 -1.99
N LEU A 332 -13.59 -21.65 -1.43
CA LEU A 332 -13.83 -21.69 0.00
C LEU A 332 -12.86 -22.69 0.64
N ILE A 333 -12.04 -22.22 1.58
CA ILE A 333 -10.93 -22.99 2.17
C ILE A 333 -11.01 -22.93 3.71
N PRO A 334 -10.87 -24.05 4.44
CA PRO A 334 -10.78 -24.03 5.90
C PRO A 334 -9.67 -23.09 6.39
N VAL A 335 -9.93 -22.28 7.42
CA VAL A 335 -8.94 -21.28 7.89
C VAL A 335 -7.60 -21.91 8.27
N LYS A 336 -7.61 -23.11 8.86
CA LYS A 336 -6.39 -23.86 9.18
C LYS A 336 -5.55 -24.17 7.94
N GLN A 337 -6.19 -24.49 6.81
CA GLN A 337 -5.48 -24.72 5.55
C GLN A 337 -4.95 -23.42 4.96
N VAL A 338 -5.70 -22.32 5.05
CA VAL A 338 -5.23 -20.99 4.63
C VAL A 338 -3.97 -20.59 5.41
N ALA A 339 -3.97 -20.83 6.74
CA ALA A 339 -2.81 -20.63 7.59
C ALA A 339 -1.58 -21.41 7.08
N GLU A 340 -1.74 -22.71 6.79
CA GLU A 340 -0.65 -23.54 6.22
C GLU A 340 -0.14 -23.02 4.88
N ILE A 341 -1.03 -22.63 3.97
CA ILE A 341 -0.66 -22.08 2.66
C ILE A 341 0.19 -20.81 2.85
N ILE A 342 -0.21 -19.92 3.75
CA ILE A 342 0.55 -18.71 4.07
C ILE A 342 1.91 -19.08 4.66
N ARG A 343 1.98 -20.02 5.62
CA ARG A 343 3.27 -20.40 6.25
C ARG A 343 4.25 -21.01 5.24
N LYS A 344 3.76 -21.88 4.36
CA LYS A 344 4.58 -22.78 3.54
C LYS A 344 4.85 -22.28 2.11
N THR A 345 4.07 -21.32 1.59
CA THR A 345 4.14 -20.92 0.16
C THR A 345 4.24 -19.42 -0.05
N GLN A 346 4.44 -18.98 -1.30
CA GLN A 346 4.31 -17.58 -1.72
C GLN A 346 3.09 -17.38 -2.66
N PHE A 347 2.03 -18.18 -2.51
CA PHE A 347 0.87 -18.12 -3.40
C PHE A 347 0.01 -16.87 -3.21
N PHE A 348 -0.03 -16.31 -2.00
CA PHE A 348 -0.76 -15.09 -1.71
C PHE A 348 0.01 -13.84 -2.14
N LYS A 349 -0.72 -12.87 -2.67
CA LYS A 349 -0.26 -11.48 -2.78
C LYS A 349 0.28 -11.03 -1.41
N PRO A 350 1.50 -10.45 -1.33
CA PRO A 350 2.19 -10.26 -0.04
C PRO A 350 1.38 -9.50 1.01
N ASN A 351 0.76 -8.38 0.62
CA ASN A 351 -0.01 -7.56 1.55
C ASN A 351 -1.36 -8.18 1.95
N CYS A 352 -1.87 -9.13 1.17
CA CYS A 352 -3.03 -9.93 1.55
C CYS A 352 -2.68 -10.91 2.67
N ALA A 353 -1.53 -11.58 2.54
CA ALA A 353 -1.10 -12.54 3.55
C ALA A 353 -1.02 -11.93 4.96
N ILE A 354 -0.51 -10.70 5.11
CA ILE A 354 -0.40 -10.04 6.42
C ILE A 354 -1.76 -9.64 7.03
N VAL A 355 -2.77 -9.33 6.22
CA VAL A 355 -4.15 -9.09 6.70
C VAL A 355 -4.80 -10.40 7.15
N ILE A 356 -4.58 -11.49 6.42
CA ILE A 356 -5.05 -12.81 6.86
C ILE A 356 -4.34 -13.23 8.15
N ILE A 357 -3.04 -12.94 8.32
CA ILE A 357 -2.33 -13.19 9.59
C ILE A 357 -3.00 -12.43 10.74
N ASP A 358 -3.40 -11.16 10.55
CA ASP A 358 -4.19 -10.41 11.53
C ASP A 358 -5.54 -11.09 11.85
N PHE A 359 -6.23 -11.63 10.84
CA PHE A 359 -7.42 -12.47 11.05
C PHE A 359 -7.12 -13.70 11.90
N LEU A 360 -6.02 -14.41 11.64
CA LEU A 360 -5.62 -15.58 12.41
C LEU A 360 -5.36 -15.25 13.89
N PHE A 361 -4.76 -14.09 14.18
CA PHE A 361 -4.62 -13.60 15.56
C PHE A 361 -5.98 -13.34 16.21
N ARG A 362 -6.84 -12.53 15.58
CA ARG A 362 -8.12 -12.11 16.16
C ARG A 362 -9.11 -13.26 16.36
N HIS A 363 -9.00 -14.32 15.56
CA HIS A 363 -9.87 -15.50 15.62
C HIS A 363 -9.25 -16.70 16.37
N GLY A 364 -8.08 -16.52 17.00
CA GLY A 364 -7.49 -17.54 17.88
C GLY A 364 -6.81 -18.71 17.17
N TYR A 365 -6.37 -18.54 15.93
CA TYR A 365 -5.59 -19.54 15.19
C TYR A 365 -4.07 -19.44 15.43
N ILE A 366 -3.60 -18.33 15.99
CA ILE A 366 -2.22 -18.16 16.46
C ILE A 366 -2.29 -18.02 17.99
N SER A 367 -1.50 -18.83 18.71
CA SER A 367 -1.58 -18.96 20.16
C SER A 367 -0.49 -18.13 20.86
N PRO A 368 -0.77 -17.46 21.99
CA PRO A 368 0.24 -16.74 22.78
C PRO A 368 1.46 -17.58 23.20
N GLU A 369 1.30 -18.90 23.25
CA GLU A 369 2.34 -19.88 23.57
C GLU A 369 3.34 -20.10 22.41
N ASN A 370 3.04 -19.60 21.20
CA ASN A 370 3.98 -19.64 20.08
C ASN A 370 5.13 -18.65 20.31
N TYR A 371 6.37 -19.13 20.21
CA TYR A 371 7.55 -18.28 20.38
C TYR A 371 7.58 -17.16 19.31
N GLY A 372 7.72 -15.92 19.76
CA GLY A 372 7.66 -14.74 18.89
C GLY A 372 6.25 -14.17 18.64
N TYR A 373 5.21 -14.64 19.35
CA TYR A 373 3.83 -14.16 19.20
C TYR A 373 3.70 -12.63 19.23
N LEU A 374 4.24 -11.98 20.28
CA LEU A 374 4.15 -10.52 20.44
C LEU A 374 4.97 -9.77 19.39
N ASP A 375 6.10 -10.33 18.97
CA ASP A 375 6.93 -9.76 17.92
C ASP A 375 6.21 -9.79 16.58
N LEU A 376 5.58 -10.91 16.23
CA LEU A 376 4.79 -11.03 15.01
C LEU A 376 3.59 -10.08 15.04
N LEU A 377 2.84 -10.04 16.15
CA LEU A 377 1.68 -9.15 16.32
C LEU A 377 2.06 -7.67 16.13
N ARG A 378 3.17 -7.24 16.74
CA ARG A 378 3.73 -5.89 16.57
C ARG A 378 4.18 -5.65 15.13
N SER A 379 4.77 -6.66 14.49
CA SER A 379 5.33 -6.53 13.14
C SER A 379 4.28 -6.22 12.05
N LEU A 380 3.01 -6.57 12.30
CA LEU A 380 1.87 -6.22 11.44
C LEU A 380 1.54 -4.71 11.42
N ARG A 381 2.19 -3.91 12.28
CA ARG A 381 1.92 -2.47 12.48
C ARG A 381 3.21 -1.65 12.51
N ILE A 382 4.25 -2.08 11.79
CA ILE A 382 5.54 -1.38 11.72
C ILE A 382 5.43 -0.07 10.93
N GLY A 383 4.58 -0.05 9.89
CA GLY A 383 4.33 1.17 9.13
C GLY A 383 3.67 2.24 9.99
N ASP A 384 3.96 3.50 9.71
CA ASP A 384 3.32 4.62 10.38
C ASP A 384 1.81 4.64 10.08
N CYS A 385 1.01 4.21 11.07
CA CYS A 385 -0.46 4.18 11.01
C CYS A 385 -1.12 5.55 11.17
N SER A 386 -0.37 6.61 11.53
CA SER A 386 -0.96 7.88 11.95
C SER A 386 -1.76 8.57 10.85
#